data_AF-A0A4Q3YMX0-F1
#
_entry.id   AF-A0A4Q3YMX0-F1
#
_cell.length_a   1.000
_cell.length_b   1.000
_cell.length_c   1.000
_cell.angle_alpha   90.00
_cell.angle_beta   90.00
_cell.angle_gamma   90.00
#
_symmetry.space_group_name_H-M   'P 1'
#
loop_
_entity.id
_entity.type
_entity.pdbx_description
1 polymer ?
#
loop_
_entity_poly.entity_id
_entity_poly.type
_entity_poly.pdbx_seq_one_letter_code
_entity_poly.pdbx_strand_id
1 'polypeptide(L)'
;MSEKPDDARGVGGGHASLGGSIVEPVAAPASAGSKGVANAVVASSQKLWRFIVHVWQWVLWTTIAFLVTVAIAIAVSQLAMNDPPLVPFWIGTILFALVSIFNFPPLFFRLPKGRKLLPYIALPPCFLGGALCFSLVSQAYYRSPEGAKARAETERSTEIGRTAELKTICAKMQNASTGQPEASIAVEVIDTSMATLSYVRDDGKSFRYDCRVNGDRVEHRMHDESGPGTLGNWRQNIWHTWERRGGEIVVTEHTSFE
;
A
#
# COMPACT_ATOMS: atom_id res chain seq x y z
N MET A 1 14.07 2.19 43.36
CA MET A 1 13.00 1.16 43.29
C MET A 1 13.33 0.27 42.10
N SER A 2 14.24 -0.71 42.15
CA SER A 2 14.58 -1.72 43.16
C SER A 2 13.39 -2.61 43.53
N GLU A 3 13.15 -3.65 42.74
CA GLU A 3 12.75 -4.96 43.25
C GLU A 3 13.00 -6.05 42.19
N LYS A 4 14.05 -6.83 42.46
CA LYS A 4 14.26 -8.23 42.09
C LYS A 4 14.19 -8.94 43.44
N PRO A 5 13.35 -9.96 43.68
CA PRO A 5 13.72 -11.38 43.45
C PRO A 5 12.46 -12.24 43.10
N ASP A 6 12.48 -13.52 42.75
CA ASP A 6 12.87 -14.66 43.55
C ASP A 6 13.10 -15.93 42.71
N ASP A 7 14.17 -16.63 43.09
CA ASP A 7 14.50 -18.00 42.75
C ASP A 7 13.52 -18.98 43.42
N ALA A 8 12.72 -19.71 42.65
CA ALA A 8 12.02 -20.89 43.12
C ALA A 8 12.86 -22.14 42.83
N ARG A 9 13.81 -22.43 43.73
CA ARG A 9 14.42 -23.76 43.90
C ARG A 9 13.36 -24.75 44.38
N GLY A 10 12.87 -25.59 43.46
CA GLY A 10 12.09 -26.78 43.78
C GLY A 10 12.98 -27.94 44.20
N VAL A 11 13.26 -28.01 45.50
CA VAL A 11 13.87 -29.14 46.21
C VAL A 11 12.78 -30.19 46.50
N GLY A 12 13.14 -31.47 46.37
CA GLY A 12 12.59 -32.52 47.24
C GLY A 12 11.50 -33.41 46.64
N GLY A 13 11.90 -34.63 46.29
CA GLY A 13 10.99 -35.72 45.95
C GLY A 13 11.73 -37.06 46.02
N GLY A 14 12.43 -37.29 47.12
CA GLY A 14 13.01 -38.60 47.42
C GLY A 14 11.89 -39.60 47.70
N HIS A 15 11.76 -40.60 46.83
CA HIS A 15 11.04 -41.82 47.17
C HIS A 15 12.03 -42.93 47.49
N ALA A 16 11.82 -43.43 48.70
CA ALA A 16 12.52 -44.49 49.38
C ALA A 16 12.73 -45.73 48.51
N SER A 17 13.99 -46.14 48.52
CA SER A 17 14.45 -47.52 48.45
C SER A 17 13.52 -48.48 49.20
N LEU A 18 12.89 -49.40 48.48
CA LEU A 18 12.48 -50.68 49.01
C LEU A 18 13.39 -51.73 48.36
N GLY A 19 14.29 -52.26 49.19
CA GLY A 19 15.19 -53.35 48.87
C GLY A 19 14.40 -54.60 48.49
N GLY A 20 14.42 -54.92 47.20
CA GLY A 20 14.20 -56.27 46.71
C GLY A 20 15.56 -56.89 46.42
N SER A 21 16.04 -57.74 47.33
CA SER A 21 17.15 -58.66 47.06
C SER A 21 16.70 -59.63 45.96
N ILE A 22 16.99 -59.29 44.72
CA ILE A 22 16.85 -60.20 43.58
C ILE A 22 18.26 -60.67 43.27
N VAL A 23 18.52 -61.89 43.75
CA VAL A 23 19.47 -62.88 43.23
C VAL A 23 20.11 -62.44 41.91
N GLU A 24 21.40 -62.11 41.93
CA GLU A 24 22.21 -61.90 40.73
C GLU A 24 22.19 -63.19 39.89
N PRO A 25 21.57 -63.21 38.70
CA PRO A 25 21.87 -64.26 37.75
C PRO A 25 23.30 -64.00 37.26
N VAL A 26 24.18 -64.97 37.48
CA VAL A 26 25.52 -65.03 36.89
C VAL A 26 25.37 -64.83 35.38
N ALA A 27 25.67 -63.62 34.93
CA ALA A 27 25.54 -63.22 33.54
C ALA A 27 26.55 -64.01 32.72
N ALA A 28 26.04 -64.91 31.87
CA ALA A 28 26.82 -65.51 30.81
C ALA A 28 27.52 -64.39 30.01
N PRO A 29 28.78 -64.59 29.56
CA PRO A 29 29.52 -63.60 28.80
C PRO A 29 28.75 -63.27 27.51
N ALA A 30 28.00 -62.17 27.54
CA ALA A 30 27.26 -61.68 26.39
C ALA A 30 28.28 -61.29 25.32
N SER A 31 28.18 -61.97 24.18
CA SER A 31 29.04 -61.79 23.01
C SER A 31 29.05 -60.31 22.57
N ALA A 32 30.06 -59.58 23.00
CA ALA A 32 30.24 -58.15 22.73
C ALA A 32 30.52 -57.82 21.24
N GLY A 33 30.58 -58.82 20.36
CA GLY A 33 30.94 -58.66 18.95
C GLY A 33 29.78 -58.31 18.00
N SER A 34 28.52 -58.67 18.28
CA SER A 34 27.45 -58.55 17.27
C SER A 34 26.68 -57.23 17.30
N LYS A 35 26.61 -56.56 18.47
CA LYS A 35 25.86 -55.29 18.62
C LYS A 35 26.51 -54.11 17.90
N GLY A 36 27.84 -54.14 17.74
CA GLY A 36 28.58 -53.09 17.02
C GLY A 36 28.26 -53.05 15.53
N VAL A 37 28.08 -54.22 14.90
CA VAL A 37 27.79 -54.32 13.46
C VAL A 37 26.37 -53.86 13.15
N ALA A 38 25.39 -54.25 13.97
CA ALA A 38 24.00 -53.81 13.80
C ALA A 38 23.86 -52.27 13.91
N ASN A 39 24.53 -51.66 14.89
CA ASN A 39 24.49 -50.20 15.06
C ASN A 39 25.19 -49.44 13.91
N ALA A 40 26.26 -50.00 13.34
CA ALA A 40 26.94 -49.42 12.19
C ALA A 40 26.08 -49.44 10.91
N VAL A 41 25.33 -50.53 10.68
CA VAL A 41 24.41 -50.65 9.54
C VAL A 41 23.21 -49.70 9.66
N VAL A 42 22.65 -49.55 10.86
CA VAL A 42 21.56 -48.58 11.09
C VAL A 42 22.05 -47.15 10.90
N ALA A 43 23.27 -46.82 11.37
CA ALA A 43 23.84 -45.49 11.21
C ALA A 43 24.16 -45.15 9.74
N SER A 44 24.61 -46.11 8.93
CA SER A 44 24.86 -45.88 7.50
C SER A 44 23.55 -45.69 6.72
N SER A 45 22.53 -46.49 7.02
CA SER A 45 21.19 -46.37 6.43
C SER A 45 20.55 -45.00 6.75
N GLN A 46 20.68 -44.52 7.99
CA GLN A 46 20.12 -43.23 8.38
C GLN A 46 20.81 -42.05 7.68
N LYS A 47 22.12 -42.13 7.41
CA LYS A 47 22.85 -41.12 6.63
C LYS A 47 22.39 -41.09 5.17
N LEU A 48 22.23 -42.26 4.55
CA LEU A 48 21.74 -42.38 3.18
C LEU A 48 20.32 -41.82 3.04
N TRP A 49 19.44 -42.12 4.00
CA TRP A 49 18.06 -41.63 3.98
C TRP A 49 17.98 -40.10 4.08
N ARG A 50 18.80 -39.49 4.96
CA ARG A 50 18.89 -38.02 5.05
C ARG A 50 19.38 -37.39 3.76
N PHE A 51 20.35 -38.01 3.08
CA PHE A 51 20.85 -37.53 1.79
C PHE A 51 19.76 -37.60 0.71
N ILE A 52 19.06 -38.72 0.58
CA ILE A 52 17.96 -38.91 -0.38
C ILE A 52 16.86 -37.87 -0.15
N VAL A 53 16.43 -37.66 1.10
CA VAL A 53 15.42 -36.66 1.45
C VAL A 53 15.89 -35.25 1.09
N HIS A 54 17.18 -34.94 1.32
CA HIS A 54 17.72 -33.63 0.97
C HIS A 54 17.75 -33.40 -0.55
N VAL A 55 18.17 -34.39 -1.34
CA VAL A 55 18.17 -34.34 -2.80
C VAL A 55 16.74 -34.17 -3.33
N TRP A 56 15.78 -34.96 -2.83
CA TRP A 56 14.37 -34.83 -3.21
C TRP A 56 13.78 -33.46 -2.87
N GLN A 57 14.14 -32.90 -1.71
CA GLN A 57 13.74 -31.55 -1.34
C GLN A 57 14.25 -30.52 -2.35
N TRP A 58 15.51 -30.62 -2.80
CA TRP A 58 16.06 -29.73 -3.83
C TRP A 58 15.36 -29.88 -5.18
N VAL A 59 15.11 -31.10 -5.64
CA VAL A 59 14.38 -31.37 -6.89
C VAL A 59 12.97 -30.78 -6.85
N LEU A 60 12.28 -30.87 -5.72
CA LEU A 60 10.96 -30.26 -5.55
C LEU A 60 11.04 -28.72 -5.63
N TRP A 61 12.00 -28.10 -4.94
CA TRP A 61 12.18 -26.65 -4.95
C TRP A 61 12.55 -26.10 -6.33
N THR A 62 13.43 -26.77 -7.07
CA THR A 62 13.80 -26.34 -8.43
C THR A 62 12.62 -26.48 -9.40
N THR A 63 11.82 -27.54 -9.24
CA THR A 63 10.60 -27.74 -10.03
C THR A 63 9.57 -26.64 -9.75
N ILE A 64 9.33 -26.30 -8.48
CA ILE A 64 8.45 -25.20 -8.09
C ILE A 64 8.95 -23.87 -8.65
N ALA A 65 10.25 -23.57 -8.51
CA ALA A 65 10.85 -22.36 -9.05
C ALA A 65 10.71 -22.27 -10.59
N PHE A 66 10.90 -23.39 -11.30
CA PHE A 66 10.70 -23.48 -12.74
C PHE A 66 9.24 -23.21 -13.12
N LEU A 67 8.27 -23.84 -12.45
CA LEU A 67 6.84 -23.62 -12.69
C LEU A 67 6.43 -22.17 -12.43
N VAL A 68 6.95 -21.54 -11.38
CA VAL A 68 6.73 -20.10 -11.10
C VAL A 68 7.31 -19.24 -12.23
N THR A 69 8.51 -19.55 -12.71
CA THR A 69 9.15 -18.82 -13.82
C THR A 69 8.34 -18.94 -15.12
N VAL A 70 7.86 -20.15 -15.44
CA VAL A 70 6.99 -20.39 -16.60
C VAL A 70 5.65 -19.64 -16.46
N ALA A 71 5.05 -19.66 -15.27
CA ALA A 71 3.80 -18.93 -15.01
C ALA A 71 3.98 -17.41 -15.17
N ILE A 72 5.10 -16.85 -14.72
CA ILE A 72 5.45 -15.43 -14.95
C ILE A 72 5.63 -15.17 -16.45
N ALA A 73 6.36 -16.02 -17.18
CA ALA A 73 6.56 -15.86 -18.62
C ALA A 73 5.23 -15.90 -19.40
N ILE A 74 4.33 -16.83 -19.05
CA ILE A 74 2.98 -16.91 -19.62
C ILE A 74 2.19 -15.65 -19.28
N ALA A 75 2.20 -15.19 -18.03
CA ALA A 75 1.53 -13.97 -17.61
C ALA A 75 2.02 -12.74 -18.40
N VAL A 76 3.34 -12.65 -18.65
CA VAL A 76 3.92 -11.58 -19.48
C VAL A 76 3.44 -11.67 -20.92
N SER A 77 3.33 -12.87 -21.50
CA SER A 77 2.81 -13.05 -22.85
C SER A 77 1.31 -12.73 -22.97
N GLN A 78 0.53 -12.96 -21.90
CA GLN A 78 -0.90 -12.63 -21.87
C GLN A 78 -1.17 -11.13 -21.73
N LEU A 79 -0.20 -10.32 -21.27
CA LEU A 79 -0.31 -8.86 -21.28
C LEU A 79 -0.44 -8.28 -22.69
N ALA A 80 -0.17 -9.07 -23.73
CA ALA A 80 -0.40 -8.69 -25.13
C ALA A 80 -1.85 -8.94 -25.61
N MET A 81 -2.66 -9.66 -24.83
CA MET A 81 -4.07 -9.92 -25.16
C MET A 81 -4.97 -8.91 -24.43
N ASN A 82 -6.05 -8.48 -25.07
CA ASN A 82 -6.98 -7.46 -24.56
C ASN A 82 -7.87 -7.95 -23.40
N ASP A 83 -7.74 -9.21 -23.00
CA ASP A 83 -8.52 -9.79 -21.90
C ASP A 83 -7.84 -9.50 -20.54
N PRO A 84 -8.64 -9.28 -19.48
CA PRO A 84 -8.10 -9.01 -18.16
C PRO A 84 -7.19 -10.18 -17.73
N PRO A 85 -5.93 -9.93 -17.37
CA PRO A 85 -4.96 -10.99 -17.15
C PRO A 85 -5.26 -11.65 -15.80
N LEU A 86 -6.10 -12.69 -15.84
CA LEU A 86 -6.58 -13.45 -14.68
C LEU A 86 -5.42 -14.17 -13.96
N VAL A 87 -4.41 -14.60 -14.73
CA VAL A 87 -3.25 -15.34 -14.23
C VAL A 87 -2.40 -14.52 -13.25
N PRO A 88 -1.89 -13.31 -13.59
CA PRO A 88 -1.13 -12.51 -12.63
C PRO A 88 -1.97 -12.06 -11.43
N PHE A 89 -3.29 -11.92 -11.58
CA PHE A 89 -4.17 -11.66 -10.43
C PHE A 89 -4.09 -12.80 -9.41
N TRP A 90 -4.34 -14.04 -9.81
CA TRP A 90 -4.28 -15.19 -8.91
C TRP A 90 -2.88 -15.44 -8.35
N ILE A 91 -1.83 -15.24 -9.15
CA ILE A 91 -0.44 -15.32 -8.68
C ILE A 91 -0.19 -14.27 -7.58
N GLY A 92 -0.61 -13.02 -7.80
CA GLY A 92 -0.51 -11.94 -6.81
C GLY A 92 -1.26 -12.28 -5.52
N THR A 93 -2.49 -12.79 -5.62
CA THR A 93 -3.30 -13.23 -4.47
C THR A 93 -2.62 -14.34 -3.67
N ILE A 94 -2.08 -15.36 -4.34
CA ILE A 94 -1.35 -16.45 -3.69
C ILE A 94 -0.11 -15.93 -2.97
N LEU A 95 0.65 -15.01 -3.58
CA LEU A 95 1.83 -14.41 -2.96
C LEU A 95 1.47 -13.60 -1.70
N PHE A 96 0.39 -12.81 -1.72
CA PHE A 96 -0.09 -12.11 -0.52
C PHE A 96 -0.63 -13.07 0.55
N ALA A 97 -1.28 -14.16 0.16
CA ALA A 97 -1.69 -15.21 1.08
C ALA A 97 -0.46 -15.86 1.75
N LEU A 98 0.60 -16.13 1.00
CA LEU A 98 1.87 -16.62 1.54
C LEU A 98 2.52 -15.63 2.50
N VAL A 99 2.56 -14.34 2.17
CA VAL A 99 3.04 -13.28 3.07
C VAL A 99 2.22 -13.27 4.37
N SER A 100 0.90 -13.44 4.27
CA SER A 100 0.02 -13.51 5.44
C SER A 100 0.35 -14.74 6.30
N ILE A 101 0.48 -15.92 5.68
CA ILE A 101 0.87 -17.17 6.34
C ILE A 101 2.24 -17.02 7.02
N PHE A 102 3.23 -16.42 6.36
CA PHE A 102 4.56 -16.18 6.92
C PHE A 102 4.56 -15.18 8.08
N ASN A 103 3.59 -14.26 8.11
CA ASN A 103 3.42 -13.32 9.22
C ASN A 103 2.72 -13.92 10.44
N PHE A 104 2.13 -15.13 10.37
CA PHE A 104 1.49 -15.75 11.53
C PHE A 104 2.52 -16.43 12.46
N PRO A 105 2.87 -15.82 13.61
CA PRO A 105 3.91 -16.36 14.51
C PRO A 105 3.65 -17.78 15.05
N PRO A 106 2.40 -18.22 15.36
CA PRO A 106 2.14 -19.53 15.94
C PRO A 106 2.64 -20.72 15.09
N LEU A 107 2.67 -20.57 13.77
CA LEU A 107 3.06 -21.64 12.85
C LEU A 107 4.56 -21.92 12.85
N PHE A 108 5.40 -20.92 13.13
CA PHE A 108 6.86 -21.04 13.03
C PHE A 108 7.56 -21.40 14.36
N PHE A 109 6.86 -21.31 15.50
CA PHE A 109 7.42 -21.73 16.79
C PHE A 109 7.74 -23.23 16.84
N ARG A 110 7.05 -24.05 16.04
CA ARG A 110 7.24 -25.51 15.96
C ARG A 110 8.37 -25.95 15.03
N LEU A 111 8.98 -25.04 14.27
CA LEU A 111 10.09 -25.40 13.38
C LEU A 111 11.42 -25.55 14.14
N PRO A 112 12.30 -26.48 13.72
CA PRO A 112 13.64 -26.62 14.29
C PRO A 112 14.43 -25.30 14.17
N LYS A 113 15.25 -24.98 15.17
CA LYS A 113 15.90 -23.67 15.35
C LYS A 113 16.55 -23.11 14.06
N GLY A 114 17.17 -23.96 13.25
CA GLY A 114 17.83 -23.55 12.00
C GLY A 114 16.90 -23.17 10.83
N ARG A 115 15.61 -23.53 10.89
CA ARG A 115 14.64 -23.23 9.81
C ARG A 115 13.71 -22.05 10.12
N LYS A 116 13.84 -21.45 11.31
CA LYS A 116 13.02 -20.32 11.74
C LYS A 116 13.27 -19.06 10.92
N LEU A 117 14.45 -18.91 10.31
CA LEU A 117 14.84 -17.74 9.53
C LEU A 117 14.28 -17.77 8.09
N LEU A 118 14.03 -18.95 7.55
CA LEU A 118 13.59 -19.14 6.16
C LEU A 118 12.33 -18.34 5.78
N PRO A 119 11.23 -18.33 6.57
CA PRO A 119 10.04 -17.54 6.23
C PRO A 119 10.32 -16.04 6.18
N TYR A 120 11.20 -15.53 7.06
CA TYR A 120 11.58 -14.11 7.07
C TYR A 120 12.40 -13.72 5.84
N ILE A 121 13.25 -14.63 5.34
CA ILE A 121 14.00 -14.41 4.08
C ILE A 121 13.07 -14.48 2.86
N ALA A 122 12.03 -15.34 2.90
CA ALA A 122 11.06 -15.49 1.82
C ALA A 122 10.03 -14.34 1.75
N LEU A 123 9.86 -13.58 2.84
CA LEU A 123 8.82 -12.56 2.94
C LEU A 123 9.05 -11.37 1.98
N PRO A 124 10.25 -10.74 1.89
CA PRO A 124 10.50 -9.66 0.93
C PRO A 124 10.25 -10.03 -0.53
N PRO A 125 10.75 -11.15 -1.09
CA PRO A 125 10.49 -11.49 -2.49
C PRO A 125 9.02 -11.84 -2.77
N CYS A 126 8.32 -12.50 -1.84
CA CYS A 126 6.89 -12.76 -1.99
C CYS A 126 6.08 -11.45 -2.01
N PHE A 127 6.40 -10.51 -1.11
CA PHE A 127 5.74 -9.20 -1.08
C PHE A 127 6.00 -8.41 -2.37
N LEU A 128 7.26 -8.33 -2.81
CA LEU A 128 7.64 -7.64 -4.04
C LEU A 128 6.97 -8.26 -5.27
N GLY A 129 6.99 -9.60 -5.38
CA GLY A 129 6.32 -10.32 -6.47
C GLY A 129 4.81 -10.08 -6.49
N GLY A 130 4.15 -10.06 -5.33
CA GLY A 130 2.73 -9.75 -5.20
C GLY A 130 2.41 -8.31 -5.64
N ALA A 131 3.19 -7.33 -5.20
CA ALA A 131 3.04 -5.93 -5.59
C ALA A 131 3.24 -5.72 -7.11
N LEU A 132 4.23 -6.38 -7.71
CA LEU A 132 4.46 -6.32 -9.16
C LEU A 132 3.29 -6.93 -9.94
N CYS A 133 2.79 -8.08 -9.52
CA CYS A 133 1.63 -8.71 -10.16
C CYS A 133 0.40 -7.80 -10.10
N PHE A 134 0.13 -7.19 -8.94
CA PHE A 134 -1.00 -6.26 -8.79
C PHE A 134 -0.84 -5.00 -9.65
N SER A 135 0.38 -4.46 -9.75
CA SER A 135 0.70 -3.35 -10.65
C SER A 135 0.40 -3.70 -12.11
N LEU A 136 0.81 -4.88 -12.58
CA LEU A 136 0.53 -5.37 -13.94
C LEU A 136 -0.97 -5.53 -14.20
N VAL A 137 -1.71 -6.11 -13.25
CA VAL A 137 -3.17 -6.26 -13.34
C VAL A 137 -3.85 -4.89 -13.40
N SER A 138 -3.42 -3.93 -12.58
CA SER A 138 -3.98 -2.57 -12.59
C SER A 138 -3.75 -1.87 -13.93
N GLN A 139 -2.55 -1.98 -14.51
CA GLN A 139 -2.23 -1.39 -15.81
C GLN A 139 -3.05 -2.04 -16.94
N ALA A 140 -3.21 -3.36 -16.91
CA ALA A 140 -4.04 -4.06 -17.88
C ALA A 140 -5.51 -3.66 -17.75
N TYR A 141 -6.03 -3.54 -16.52
CA TYR A 141 -7.38 -3.05 -16.27
C TYR A 141 -7.62 -1.67 -16.88
N TYR A 142 -6.72 -0.70 -16.66
CA TYR A 142 -6.89 0.65 -17.23
C TYR A 142 -6.73 0.73 -18.76
N ARG A 143 -6.17 -0.30 -19.40
CA ARG A 143 -6.14 -0.42 -20.87
C ARG A 143 -7.41 -1.04 -21.44
N SER A 144 -8.17 -1.78 -20.63
CA SER A 144 -9.45 -2.35 -21.04
C SER A 144 -10.51 -1.26 -21.28
N PRO A 145 -11.53 -1.50 -22.13
CA PRO A 145 -12.60 -0.53 -22.37
C PRO A 145 -13.41 -0.21 -21.10
N GLU A 146 -13.53 -1.16 -20.18
CA GLU A 146 -14.21 -0.94 -18.89
C GLU A 146 -13.39 -0.05 -17.96
N GLY A 147 -12.09 -0.32 -17.83
CA GLY A 147 -11.19 0.52 -17.02
C GLY A 147 -11.04 1.93 -17.59
N ALA A 148 -11.08 2.09 -18.92
CA ALA A 148 -11.11 3.41 -19.55
C ALA A 148 -12.38 4.20 -19.18
N LYS A 149 -13.55 3.55 -19.12
CA LYS A 149 -14.80 4.17 -18.66
C LYS A 149 -14.74 4.55 -17.18
N ALA A 150 -14.26 3.64 -16.33
CA ALA A 150 -14.12 3.91 -14.89
C ALA A 150 -13.15 5.07 -14.62
N ARG A 151 -12.05 5.14 -15.37
CA ARG A 151 -11.10 6.25 -15.31
C ARG A 151 -11.74 7.56 -15.76
N ALA A 152 -12.46 7.55 -16.88
CA ALA A 152 -13.17 8.74 -17.36
C ALA A 152 -14.25 9.23 -16.37
N GLU A 153 -14.94 8.34 -15.67
CA GLU A 153 -15.90 8.69 -14.63
C GLU A 153 -15.23 9.25 -13.37
N THR A 154 -14.09 8.69 -12.98
CA THR A 154 -13.27 9.21 -11.87
C THR A 154 -12.69 10.58 -12.22
N GLU A 155 -12.20 10.76 -13.44
CA GLU A 155 -11.72 12.05 -13.95
C GLU A 155 -12.86 13.07 -14.02
N ARG A 156 -14.05 12.69 -14.51
CA ARG A 156 -15.23 13.58 -14.50
C ARG A 156 -15.68 13.96 -13.09
N SER A 157 -15.72 13.03 -12.15
CA SER A 157 -16.13 13.35 -10.77
C SER A 157 -15.12 14.25 -10.06
N THR A 158 -13.82 14.04 -10.29
CA THR A 158 -12.77 14.94 -9.77
C THR A 158 -12.80 16.31 -10.44
N GLU A 159 -13.10 16.38 -11.75
CA GLU A 159 -13.28 17.63 -12.49
C GLU A 159 -14.52 18.40 -12.01
N ILE A 160 -15.65 17.73 -11.80
CA ILE A 160 -16.86 18.33 -11.22
C ILE A 160 -16.56 18.89 -9.82
N GLY A 161 -15.83 18.13 -9.00
CA GLY A 161 -15.40 18.59 -7.67
C GLY A 161 -14.52 19.85 -7.74
N ARG A 162 -13.54 19.87 -8.64
CA ARG A 162 -12.64 21.02 -8.84
C ARG A 162 -13.36 22.24 -9.39
N THR A 163 -14.27 22.07 -10.35
CA THR A 163 -15.04 23.18 -10.92
C THR A 163 -15.99 23.79 -9.91
N ALA A 164 -16.64 22.98 -9.07
CA ALA A 164 -17.47 23.47 -7.96
C ALA A 164 -16.64 24.23 -6.91
N GLU A 165 -15.47 23.71 -6.56
CA GLU A 165 -14.54 24.37 -5.63
C GLU A 165 -14.02 25.69 -6.20
N LEU A 166 -13.58 25.71 -7.47
CA LEU A 166 -13.13 26.91 -8.16
C LEU A 166 -14.22 28.00 -8.19
N LYS A 167 -15.47 27.63 -8.49
CA LYS A 167 -16.61 28.56 -8.44
C LYS A 167 -16.77 29.18 -7.07
N THR A 168 -16.68 28.36 -6.02
CA THR A 168 -16.84 28.82 -4.63
C THR A 168 -15.68 29.73 -4.22
N ILE A 169 -14.43 29.38 -4.53
CA ILE A 169 -13.25 30.19 -4.24
C ILE A 169 -13.35 31.56 -4.92
N CYS A 170 -13.67 31.58 -6.22
CA CYS A 170 -13.75 32.82 -6.98
C CYS A 170 -14.92 33.70 -6.55
N ALA A 171 -16.09 33.12 -6.23
CA ALA A 171 -17.21 33.87 -5.67
C ALA A 171 -16.88 34.48 -4.29
N LYS A 172 -16.25 33.70 -3.39
CA LYS A 172 -15.82 34.18 -2.07
C LYS A 172 -14.76 35.28 -2.16
N MET A 173 -13.81 35.14 -3.07
CA MET A 173 -12.80 36.15 -3.34
C MET A 173 -13.46 37.46 -3.81
N GLN A 174 -14.42 37.37 -4.73
CA GLN A 174 -15.14 38.55 -5.22
C GLN A 174 -15.99 39.19 -4.12
N ASN A 175 -16.66 38.39 -3.28
CA ASN A 175 -17.36 38.89 -2.10
C ASN A 175 -16.40 39.63 -1.14
N ALA A 176 -15.24 39.04 -0.83
CA ALA A 176 -14.24 39.67 0.03
C ALA A 176 -13.72 41.01 -0.55
N SER A 177 -13.52 41.08 -1.87
CA SER A 177 -12.98 42.27 -2.53
C SER A 177 -14.02 43.40 -2.74
N THR A 178 -15.28 43.06 -3.07
CA THR A 178 -16.30 44.06 -3.43
C THR A 178 -17.46 44.19 -2.44
N GLY A 179 -17.53 43.34 -1.42
CA GLY A 179 -18.63 43.28 -0.45
C GLY A 179 -19.98 42.85 -1.07
N GLN A 180 -19.95 42.28 -2.27
CA GLN A 180 -21.15 41.82 -2.96
C GLN A 180 -21.52 40.41 -2.48
N PRO A 181 -22.82 40.12 -2.25
CA PRO A 181 -23.23 38.79 -1.80
C PRO A 181 -22.87 37.73 -2.84
N GLU A 182 -22.38 36.57 -2.40
CA GLU A 182 -21.96 35.47 -3.28
C GLU A 182 -23.03 35.06 -4.31
N ALA A 183 -24.31 35.18 -3.93
CA ALA A 183 -25.45 34.84 -4.78
C ALA A 183 -25.66 35.81 -5.97
N SER A 184 -25.13 37.03 -5.93
CA SER A 184 -25.24 38.00 -7.05
C SER A 184 -24.12 37.85 -8.08
N ILE A 185 -23.15 36.98 -7.82
CA ILE A 185 -21.96 36.79 -8.66
C ILE A 185 -22.17 35.55 -9.54
N ALA A 186 -22.31 35.76 -10.84
CA ALA A 186 -22.33 34.68 -11.82
C ALA A 186 -20.89 34.23 -12.13
N VAL A 187 -20.62 32.93 -11.96
CA VAL A 187 -19.29 32.33 -12.18
C VAL A 187 -19.32 31.33 -13.33
N GLU A 188 -18.55 31.62 -14.37
CA GLU A 188 -18.35 30.76 -15.53
C GLU A 188 -16.92 30.21 -15.52
N VAL A 189 -16.76 28.88 -15.49
CA VAL A 189 -15.42 28.26 -15.48
C VAL A 189 -14.92 28.15 -16.90
N ILE A 190 -13.77 28.78 -17.20
CA ILE A 190 -13.13 28.72 -18.52
C ILE A 190 -12.18 27.52 -18.59
N ASP A 191 -11.41 27.29 -17.52
CA ASP A 191 -10.38 26.26 -17.43
C ASP A 191 -10.26 25.75 -15.99
N THR A 192 -9.50 24.67 -15.79
CA THR A 192 -9.18 24.01 -14.52
C THR A 192 -8.71 24.92 -13.39
N SER A 193 -8.14 26.08 -13.74
CA SER A 193 -7.61 27.06 -12.78
C SER A 193 -8.18 28.47 -12.98
N MET A 194 -9.15 28.65 -13.89
CA MET A 194 -9.63 29.99 -14.25
C MET A 194 -11.14 30.03 -14.42
N ALA A 195 -11.76 31.06 -13.84
CA ALA A 195 -13.17 31.33 -13.98
C ALA A 195 -13.42 32.83 -14.23
N THR A 196 -14.37 33.15 -15.10
CA THR A 196 -14.87 34.51 -15.25
C THR A 196 -16.03 34.74 -14.29
N LEU A 197 -15.94 35.84 -13.55
CA LEU A 197 -16.92 36.35 -12.63
C LEU A 197 -17.64 37.51 -13.31
N SER A 198 -18.95 37.59 -13.14
CA SER A 198 -19.72 38.77 -13.52
C SER A 198 -20.78 39.08 -12.48
N TYR A 199 -20.99 40.37 -12.20
CA TYR A 199 -22.08 40.82 -11.34
C TYR A 199 -22.59 42.18 -11.82
N VAL A 200 -23.80 42.52 -11.41
CA VAL A 200 -24.43 43.82 -11.66
C VAL A 200 -24.54 44.54 -10.33
N ARG A 201 -23.98 45.74 -10.25
CA ARG A 201 -24.05 46.59 -9.05
C ARG A 201 -25.38 47.34 -9.02
N ASP A 202 -25.73 47.91 -7.86
CA ASP A 202 -26.98 48.65 -7.65
C ASP A 202 -27.19 49.83 -8.60
N ASP A 203 -26.12 50.37 -9.20
CA ASP A 203 -26.18 51.42 -10.23
C ASP A 203 -26.47 50.89 -11.65
N GLY A 204 -26.76 49.60 -11.79
CA GLY A 204 -27.05 48.93 -13.05
C GLY A 204 -25.83 48.63 -13.91
N LYS A 205 -24.62 48.93 -13.43
CA LYS A 205 -23.37 48.64 -14.15
C LYS A 205 -22.98 47.18 -13.97
N SER A 206 -22.69 46.52 -15.09
CA SER A 206 -22.15 45.17 -15.10
C SER A 206 -20.63 45.19 -15.06
N PHE A 207 -20.05 44.39 -14.19
CA PHE A 207 -18.60 44.21 -14.10
C PHE A 207 -18.24 42.78 -14.45
N ARG A 208 -17.07 42.59 -15.09
CA ARG A 208 -16.51 41.27 -15.40
C ARG A 208 -15.07 41.18 -14.90
N TYR A 209 -14.73 40.06 -14.30
CA TYR A 209 -13.39 39.76 -13.79
C TYR A 209 -13.00 38.35 -14.18
N ASP A 210 -11.71 38.13 -14.45
CA ASP A 210 -11.14 36.79 -14.44
C ASP A 210 -10.56 36.53 -13.06
N CYS A 211 -10.84 35.35 -12.53
CA CYS A 211 -10.25 34.79 -11.33
C CYS A 211 -9.40 33.60 -11.73
N ARG A 212 -8.14 33.60 -11.30
CA ARG A 212 -7.19 32.50 -11.49
C ARG A 212 -6.74 31.98 -10.14
N VAL A 213 -6.84 30.67 -9.94
CA VAL A 213 -6.35 29.98 -8.74
C VAL A 213 -5.08 29.20 -9.09
N ASN A 214 -3.97 29.57 -8.48
CA ASN A 214 -2.69 28.91 -8.64
C ASN A 214 -2.20 28.39 -7.27
N GLY A 215 -2.46 27.11 -7.01
CA GLY A 215 -2.22 26.53 -5.68
C GLY A 215 -3.15 27.16 -4.64
N ASP A 216 -2.56 27.76 -3.60
CA ASP A 216 -3.24 28.49 -2.53
C ASP A 216 -3.51 29.96 -2.88
N ARG A 217 -2.88 30.49 -3.93
CA ARG A 217 -3.03 31.90 -4.34
C ARG A 217 -4.19 32.07 -5.34
N VAL A 218 -5.00 33.09 -5.11
CA VAL A 218 -6.07 33.56 -5.99
C VAL A 218 -5.72 34.95 -6.49
N GLU A 219 -5.66 35.08 -7.81
CA GLU A 219 -5.41 36.34 -8.51
C GLU A 219 -6.69 36.73 -9.25
N HIS A 220 -6.95 38.03 -9.35
CA HIS A 220 -8.05 38.53 -10.17
C HIS A 220 -7.59 39.62 -11.13
N ARG A 221 -8.28 39.70 -12.26
CA ARG A 221 -8.06 40.69 -13.31
C ARG A 221 -9.39 41.23 -13.76
N MET A 222 -9.52 42.54 -13.79
CA MET A 222 -10.74 43.19 -14.27
C MET A 222 -10.75 43.22 -15.80
N HIS A 223 -11.86 42.79 -16.40
CA HIS A 223 -12.01 42.71 -17.85
C HIS A 223 -12.51 44.03 -18.46
N ASP A 224 -13.46 44.71 -17.80
CA ASP A 224 -13.99 45.99 -18.27
C ASP A 224 -14.86 46.67 -17.18
N GLU A 225 -14.85 48.01 -17.16
CA GLU A 225 -15.76 48.86 -16.36
C GLU A 225 -16.94 49.44 -17.14
N SER A 226 -16.99 49.37 -18.48
CA SER A 226 -18.13 49.66 -19.39
C SER A 226 -17.66 50.21 -20.77
N GLY A 227 -16.52 49.79 -21.33
CA GLY A 227 -16.04 50.31 -22.61
C GLY A 227 -15.11 49.39 -23.39
N PRO A 228 -15.32 49.19 -24.71
CA PRO A 228 -14.48 48.32 -25.51
C PRO A 228 -13.05 48.86 -25.58
N GLY A 229 -12.07 48.19 -24.95
CA GLY A 229 -10.69 48.44 -25.38
C GLY A 229 -9.50 47.97 -24.55
N THR A 230 -9.60 47.53 -23.29
CA THR A 230 -8.36 47.12 -22.60
C THR A 230 -8.61 46.08 -21.52
N LEU A 231 -8.04 44.89 -21.71
CA LEU A 231 -7.89 43.92 -20.62
C LEU A 231 -7.07 44.60 -19.52
N GLY A 232 -7.62 44.67 -18.30
CA GLY A 232 -6.85 45.14 -17.16
C GLY A 232 -5.62 44.26 -16.94
N ASN A 233 -4.58 44.79 -16.29
CA ASN A 233 -3.49 43.93 -15.83
C ASN A 233 -3.97 43.07 -14.65
N TRP A 234 -3.38 41.88 -14.49
CA TRP A 234 -3.53 41.12 -13.24
C TRP A 234 -3.05 42.00 -12.09
N ARG A 235 -3.85 42.14 -11.03
CA ARG A 235 -3.44 42.95 -9.88
C ARG A 235 -2.27 42.23 -9.19
N GLN A 236 -1.08 42.82 -9.28
CA GLN A 236 0.11 42.25 -8.64
C GLN A 236 0.19 42.60 -7.15
N ASN A 237 -0.38 43.75 -6.76
CA ASN A 237 -0.26 44.30 -5.40
C ASN A 237 -1.34 43.80 -4.44
N ILE A 238 -2.37 43.12 -4.96
CA ILE A 238 -3.47 42.54 -4.18
C ILE A 238 -3.62 41.10 -4.62
N TRP A 239 -3.48 40.16 -3.70
CA TRP A 239 -3.75 38.75 -3.95
C TRP A 239 -4.51 38.16 -2.76
N HIS A 240 -5.24 37.09 -3.01
CA HIS A 240 -5.89 36.36 -1.93
C HIS A 240 -5.24 35.00 -1.76
N THR A 241 -5.26 34.48 -0.55
CA THR A 241 -5.00 33.06 -0.29
C THR A 241 -6.29 32.37 0.09
N TRP A 242 -6.44 31.10 -0.26
CA TRP A 242 -7.59 30.31 0.17
C TRP A 242 -7.15 29.06 0.94
N GLU A 243 -7.96 28.65 1.91
CA GLU A 243 -7.75 27.40 2.66
C GLU A 243 -9.10 26.76 2.99
N ARG A 244 -9.10 25.44 3.17
CA ARG A 244 -10.29 24.70 3.61
C ARG A 244 -10.21 24.48 5.12
N ARG A 245 -11.06 25.16 5.91
CA ARG A 245 -11.18 25.00 7.37
C ARG A 245 -12.51 24.33 7.71
N GLY A 246 -12.48 23.10 8.21
CA GLY A 246 -13.68 22.39 8.66
C GLY A 246 -14.72 22.14 7.56
N GLY A 247 -14.29 22.05 6.28
CA GLY A 247 -15.19 21.91 5.13
C GLY A 247 -15.64 23.23 4.52
N GLU A 248 -15.35 24.36 5.16
CA GLU A 248 -15.59 25.69 4.62
C GLU A 248 -14.35 26.25 3.91
N ILE A 249 -14.55 26.91 2.77
CA ILE A 249 -13.51 27.63 2.05
C ILE A 249 -13.39 29.03 2.66
N VAL A 250 -12.22 29.38 3.18
CA VAL A 250 -11.92 30.71 3.72
C VAL A 250 -10.96 31.40 2.77
N VAL A 251 -11.24 32.66 2.41
CA VAL A 251 -10.39 33.48 1.54
C VAL A 251 -9.87 34.66 2.35
N THR A 252 -8.56 34.85 2.33
CA THR A 252 -7.86 35.92 3.06
C THR A 252 -7.19 36.85 2.05
N GLU A 253 -7.45 38.14 2.15
CA GLU A 253 -6.82 39.16 1.30
C GLU A 253 -5.44 39.56 1.85
N HIS A 254 -4.48 39.72 0.94
CA HIS A 254 -3.14 40.23 1.22
C HIS A 254 -2.84 41.39 0.29
N THR A 255 -2.31 42.47 0.86
CA THR A 255 -1.91 43.67 0.14
C THR A 255 -0.43 43.94 0.37
N SER A 256 0.38 44.00 -0.69
CA SER A 256 1.75 44.52 -0.57
C SER A 256 1.72 46.05 -0.68
N PHE A 257 2.18 46.73 0.36
CA PHE A 257 2.55 48.13 0.26
C PHE A 257 4.03 48.18 -0.16
N GLU A 258 4.28 48.57 -1.41
CA GLU A 258 5.61 49.02 -1.85
C GLU A 258 5.80 50.51 -1.51
#